data_AF-A0A448ZF17-F1
#
_entry.id   AF-A0A448ZF17-F1
#
_cell.length_a   1.000
_cell.length_b   1.000
_cell.length_c   1.000
_cell.angle_alpha   90.00
_cell.angle_beta   90.00
_cell.angle_gamma   90.00
#
_symmetry.space_group_name_H-M   'P 1'
#
loop_
_entity.id
_entity.type
_entity.pdbx_description
1 polymer ?
#
loop_
_entity_poly.entity_id
_entity_poly.type
_entity_poly.pdbx_seq_one_letter_code
_entity_poly.pdbx_strand_id
1 'polypeptide(L)'
;MFEREEGLTSNLVAKFKLCPKNSCSSCHNAGEYVVEMREFVETYQNALKESQEYECETAKETCEYKCQNGQYNYQNYNADGNGNNYNGNYNNQNNNNNNNNNNNNNEDYCLNSCLLEDGLDYCIEGEEEGQMDIQEFAECRALEVEGQNNNNNQNYYANGNSYVQYYTGAYCTSSGVYAGIFTDPACTKHAPKGTYEKINYGYSLPTTPLVSSTCLSCKANQYDNDNNNNNNNNNNNNNNYNYDNNNNGINEVCEDLYEEALKCESNVKTTYKDTSGCEMIHTILPQLNKAMKSLRGPSMSVVAAWFFGVGFFALAGYLFMLHKKAEEQKKALDAKSGYVGGNLS
;
A
#
# COMPACT_ATOMS: atom_id res chain seq x y z
N MET A 1 6.90 -7.87 -11.55
CA MET A 1 6.45 -6.58 -12.13
C MET A 1 4.94 -6.58 -12.28
N PHE A 2 4.27 -5.60 -11.69
CA PHE A 2 2.82 -5.42 -11.85
C PHE A 2 2.57 -4.61 -13.11
N GLU A 3 2.05 -5.26 -14.14
CA GLU A 3 1.60 -4.58 -15.33
C GLU A 3 0.08 -4.46 -15.23
N ARG A 4 -0.36 -3.26 -14.86
CA ARG A 4 -1.78 -2.92 -14.86
C ARG A 4 -2.24 -2.90 -16.31
N GLU A 5 -2.99 -3.91 -16.73
CA GLU A 5 -4.01 -3.62 -17.74
C GLU A 5 -4.99 -2.65 -17.08
N GLU A 6 -5.13 -1.44 -17.63
CA GLU A 6 -6.05 -0.39 -17.19
C GLU A 6 -7.50 -0.86 -17.31
N GLY A 7 -7.83 -1.78 -16.42
CA GLY A 7 -8.77 -2.82 -16.68
C GLY A 7 -9.46 -3.02 -15.36
N LEU A 8 -9.06 -4.04 -14.61
CA LEU A 8 -9.75 -4.45 -13.40
C LEU A 8 -9.85 -3.30 -12.39
N THR A 9 -11.05 -2.73 -12.29
CA THR A 9 -11.46 -1.87 -11.16
C THR A 9 -11.82 -2.70 -9.93
N SER A 10 -11.54 -4.01 -9.97
CA SER A 10 -11.76 -4.91 -8.86
C SER A 10 -10.54 -4.84 -7.95
N ASN A 11 -10.69 -4.23 -6.78
CA ASN A 11 -9.69 -4.30 -5.71
C ASN A 11 -9.61 -5.72 -5.09
N LEU A 12 -10.24 -6.73 -5.69
CA LEU A 12 -10.37 -8.07 -5.13
C LEU A 12 -9.28 -9.02 -5.60
N VAL A 13 -8.60 -8.75 -6.72
CA VAL A 13 -7.59 -9.65 -7.28
C VAL A 13 -6.34 -8.92 -7.73
N ALA A 14 -5.19 -9.53 -7.50
CA ALA A 14 -3.89 -9.06 -7.96
C ALA A 14 -3.42 -9.91 -9.15
N LYS A 15 -3.00 -9.24 -10.23
CA LYS A 15 -2.35 -9.88 -11.39
C LYS A 15 -0.85 -9.69 -11.28
N PHE A 16 -0.08 -10.78 -11.33
CA PHE A 16 1.38 -10.75 -11.30
C PHE A 16 1.99 -11.67 -12.36
N LYS A 17 3.30 -11.52 -12.57
CA LYS A 17 4.09 -12.31 -13.52
C LYS A 17 5.36 -12.81 -12.82
N LEU A 18 5.66 -14.10 -12.98
CA LEU A 18 6.93 -14.68 -12.55
C LEU A 18 7.93 -14.63 -13.70
N CYS A 19 9.07 -13.99 -13.47
CA CYS A 19 10.10 -13.77 -14.48
C CYS A 19 11.27 -14.74 -14.29
N PRO A 20 11.73 -15.43 -15.34
CA PRO A 20 12.85 -16.38 -15.23
C PRO A 20 14.22 -15.71 -15.07
N LYS A 21 14.29 -14.38 -15.09
CA LYS A 21 15.53 -13.60 -14.91
C LYS A 21 15.25 -12.51 -13.88
N ASN A 22 16.33 -12.03 -13.24
CA ASN A 22 16.33 -10.88 -12.31
C ASN A 22 15.97 -9.54 -12.98
N SER A 23 15.32 -9.55 -14.14
CA SER A 23 14.88 -8.36 -14.86
C SER A 23 13.37 -8.38 -14.98
N CYS A 24 12.78 -7.29 -14.51
CA CYS A 24 11.35 -7.10 -14.51
C CYS A 24 10.82 -6.28 -15.67
N SER A 25 11.65 -5.44 -16.26
CA SER A 25 11.28 -4.55 -17.36
C SER A 25 10.97 -5.28 -18.67
N SER A 26 11.43 -6.53 -18.84
CA SER A 26 11.24 -7.31 -20.07
C SER A 26 10.98 -8.78 -19.75
N CYS A 27 9.87 -9.02 -19.06
CA CYS A 27 9.44 -10.36 -18.67
C CYS A 27 8.79 -11.11 -19.86
N HIS A 28 9.58 -11.40 -20.89
CA HIS A 28 9.13 -12.14 -22.07
C HIS A 28 9.00 -13.63 -21.75
N ASN A 29 7.94 -14.28 -22.25
CA ASN A 29 7.62 -15.69 -22.01
C ASN A 29 7.30 -16.02 -20.55
N ALA A 30 6.74 -15.06 -19.81
CA ALA A 30 6.30 -15.26 -18.44
C ALA A 30 4.88 -15.80 -18.38
N GLY A 31 4.60 -16.54 -17.31
CA GLY A 31 3.24 -16.92 -16.94
C GLY A 31 2.53 -15.72 -16.36
N GLU A 32 1.21 -15.68 -16.55
CA GLU A 32 0.34 -14.72 -15.87
C GLU A 32 -0.39 -15.42 -14.75
N TYR A 33 -0.39 -14.80 -13.58
CA TYR A 33 -0.94 -15.35 -12.36
C TYR A 33 -1.93 -14.37 -11.76
N VAL A 34 -3.05 -14.88 -11.25
CA VAL A 34 -4.05 -14.09 -10.56
C VAL A 34 -4.38 -14.73 -9.22
N VAL A 35 -4.32 -13.94 -8.16
CA VAL A 35 -4.60 -14.35 -6.78
C VAL A 35 -5.53 -13.31 -6.13
N GLU A 36 -6.15 -13.65 -5.00
CA GLU A 36 -6.90 -12.69 -4.19
C GLU A 36 -6.00 -11.54 -3.73
N MET A 37 -6.49 -10.30 -3.75
CA MET A 37 -5.70 -9.11 -3.36
C MET A 37 -5.23 -9.19 -1.92
N ARG A 38 -6.08 -9.68 -1.01
CA ARG A 38 -5.74 -9.83 0.41
C ARG A 38 -4.51 -10.71 0.57
N GLU A 39 -4.63 -11.93 0.07
CA GLU A 39 -3.58 -12.94 0.09
C GLU A 39 -2.29 -12.41 -0.51
N PHE A 40 -2.41 -11.70 -1.63
CA PHE A 40 -1.28 -11.12 -2.30
C PHE A 40 -0.55 -10.07 -1.46
N VAL A 41 -1.29 -9.16 -0.83
CA VAL A 41 -0.71 -8.09 0.00
C VAL A 41 -0.08 -8.69 1.25
N GLU A 42 -0.77 -9.62 1.91
CA GLU A 42 -0.28 -10.30 3.11
C GLU A 42 1.02 -11.06 2.83
N THR A 43 1.00 -11.94 1.82
CA THR A 43 2.18 -12.72 1.43
C THR A 43 3.33 -11.84 0.97
N TYR A 44 3.07 -10.77 0.20
CA TYR A 44 4.11 -9.81 -0.20
C TYR A 44 4.72 -9.05 0.99
N GLN A 45 3.90 -8.63 1.96
CA GLN A 45 4.37 -7.92 3.15
C GLN A 45 5.20 -8.82 4.05
N ASN A 46 4.76 -10.07 4.25
CA ASN A 46 5.52 -11.08 4.98
C ASN A 46 6.90 -11.30 4.30
N ALA A 47 6.92 -11.41 2.98
CA ALA A 47 8.16 -11.52 2.20
C ALA A 47 9.10 -10.34 2.37
N LEU A 48 8.54 -9.13 2.36
CA LEU A 48 9.32 -7.91 2.52
C LEU A 48 9.92 -7.86 3.92
N LYS A 49 9.13 -8.19 4.94
CA LYS A 49 9.57 -8.25 6.34
C LYS A 49 10.68 -9.29 6.53
N GLU A 50 10.51 -10.50 6.01
CA GLU A 50 11.52 -11.55 6.08
C GLU A 50 12.82 -11.13 5.35
N SER A 51 12.69 -10.52 4.16
CA SER A 51 13.85 -10.00 3.43
C SER A 51 14.56 -8.88 4.17
N GLN A 52 13.81 -8.00 4.84
CA GLN A 52 14.36 -6.92 5.66
C GLN A 52 15.06 -7.47 6.90
N GLU A 53 14.44 -8.43 7.59
CA GLU A 53 15.03 -9.10 8.76
C GLU A 53 16.36 -9.77 8.38
N TYR A 54 16.41 -10.47 7.24
CA TYR A 54 17.64 -11.05 6.71
C TYR A 54 18.73 -10.00 6.40
N GLU A 55 18.34 -8.89 5.76
CA GLU A 55 19.27 -7.79 5.47
C GLU A 55 19.80 -7.17 6.77
N CYS A 56 18.94 -7.01 7.77
CA CYS A 56 19.31 -6.52 9.09
C CYS A 56 20.29 -7.45 9.80
N GLU A 57 20.02 -8.76 9.86
CA GLU A 57 20.92 -9.71 10.53
C GLU A 57 22.31 -9.74 9.87
N THR A 58 22.36 -9.78 8.53
CA THR A 58 23.63 -9.74 7.77
C THR A 58 24.40 -8.43 8.02
N ALA A 59 23.68 -7.31 8.05
CA ALA A 59 24.29 -6.00 8.32
C ALA A 59 24.75 -5.87 9.77
N LYS A 60 23.97 -6.39 10.73
CA LYS A 60 24.33 -6.42 12.15
C LYS A 60 25.65 -7.16 12.34
N GLU A 61 25.80 -8.37 11.81
CA GLU A 61 27.07 -9.13 11.89
C GLU A 61 28.26 -8.35 11.31
N THR A 62 28.05 -7.72 10.15
CA THR A 62 29.07 -6.90 9.49
C THR A 62 29.45 -5.70 10.35
N CYS A 63 28.47 -5.02 10.94
CA CYS A 63 28.67 -3.87 11.79
C CYS A 63 29.33 -4.24 13.13
N GLU A 64 28.93 -5.33 13.75
CA GLU A 64 29.56 -5.89 14.95
C GLU A 64 31.05 -6.15 14.71
N TYR A 65 31.40 -6.78 13.58
CA TYR A 65 32.80 -6.99 13.20
C TYR A 65 33.56 -5.67 13.02
N LYS A 66 32.97 -4.67 12.35
CA LYS A 66 33.59 -3.33 12.20
C LYS A 66 33.80 -2.66 13.56
N CYS A 67 32.84 -2.78 14.48
CA CYS A 67 32.90 -2.23 15.83
C CYS A 67 34.00 -2.88 16.67
N GLN A 68 34.10 -4.22 16.67
CA GLN A 68 35.15 -4.96 17.38
C GLN A 68 36.57 -4.62 16.89
N ASN A 69 36.72 -4.30 15.60
CA ASN A 69 38.01 -3.94 14.99
C ASN A 69 38.34 -2.43 15.06
N GLY A 70 37.52 -1.62 15.74
CA GLY A 70 37.77 -0.18 15.93
C GLY A 70 37.70 0.63 14.64
N GLN A 71 36.99 0.15 13.61
CA GLN A 71 36.82 0.89 12.35
C GLN A 71 35.89 2.10 12.52
N TYR A 72 34.99 2.05 13.51
CA TYR A 72 34.22 3.20 13.96
C TYR A 72 34.98 3.88 15.11
N ASN A 73 35.73 4.93 14.76
CA ASN A 73 36.37 5.77 15.76
C ASN A 73 35.30 6.61 16.45
N TYR A 74 35.04 6.27 17.71
CA TYR A 74 34.23 7.07 18.62
C TYR A 74 34.87 8.45 18.77
N GLN A 75 34.47 9.43 17.95
CA GLN A 75 34.68 10.82 18.33
C GLN A 75 33.74 11.06 19.49
N ASN A 76 34.28 10.87 20.71
CA ASN A 76 33.71 11.36 21.95
C ASN A 76 33.20 12.79 21.69
N TYR A 77 31.90 12.94 21.46
CA TYR A 77 31.23 14.20 21.72
C TYR A 77 31.28 14.35 23.24
N ASN A 78 32.40 14.89 23.73
CA ASN A 78 32.55 15.34 25.09
C ASN A 78 31.44 16.36 25.34
N ALA A 79 30.35 15.90 25.95
CA ALA A 79 29.24 16.73 26.39
C ALA A 79 29.60 17.58 27.61
N ASP A 80 30.87 17.57 28.04
CA ASP A 80 31.38 18.45 29.07
C ASP A 80 32.32 19.46 28.45
N GLY A 81 31.81 20.69 28.29
CA GLY A 81 32.57 21.88 27.92
C GLY A 81 33.59 22.27 28.98
N ASN A 82 34.59 21.42 29.21
CA ASN A 82 35.78 21.79 29.95
C ASN A 82 37.00 21.29 29.20
N GLY A 83 37.59 22.21 28.45
CA GLY A 83 38.73 21.96 27.59
C GLY A 83 39.89 21.38 28.37
N ASN A 84 40.18 20.11 28.15
CA ASN A 84 41.53 19.58 28.25
C ASN A 84 41.77 18.63 27.08
N ASN A 85 42.65 19.10 26.22
CA ASN A 85 43.13 18.48 25.00
C ASN A 85 43.93 17.22 25.35
N TYR A 86 43.27 16.06 25.38
CA TYR A 86 43.93 14.76 25.43
C TYR A 86 43.81 14.07 24.08
N ASN A 87 44.89 14.19 23.31
CA ASN A 87 45.13 13.47 22.07
C ASN A 87 45.41 11.99 22.40
N GLY A 88 44.35 11.18 22.46
CA GLY A 88 44.40 9.74 22.72
C GLY A 88 44.64 8.94 21.44
N ASN A 89 45.91 8.83 21.06
CA ASN A 89 46.38 7.88 20.05
C ASN A 89 46.26 6.44 20.61
N TYR A 90 45.18 5.74 20.27
CA TYR A 90 45.01 4.32 20.60
C TYR A 90 45.81 3.46 19.63
N ASN A 91 47.05 3.15 20.01
CA ASN A 91 47.73 1.95 19.57
C ASN A 91 48.39 1.27 20.77
N ASN A 92 47.66 0.28 21.29
CA ASN A 92 48.15 -1.03 21.73
C ASN A 92 49.47 -1.08 22.54
N GLN A 93 49.37 -1.40 23.83
CA GLN A 93 49.86 -2.66 24.43
C GLN A 93 50.12 -2.50 25.93
N ASN A 94 49.68 -3.51 26.68
CA ASN A 94 50.04 -3.80 28.07
C ASN A 94 49.66 -2.76 29.12
N ASN A 95 48.46 -2.92 29.69
CA ASN A 95 48.36 -2.90 31.14
C ASN A 95 47.18 -3.74 31.65
N ASN A 96 47.53 -4.84 32.30
CA ASN A 96 46.71 -5.50 33.30
C ASN A 96 46.36 -4.46 34.37
N ASN A 97 45.13 -3.94 34.35
CA ASN A 97 44.48 -3.50 35.58
C ASN A 97 42.97 -3.61 35.43
N ASN A 98 42.42 -4.52 36.24
CA ASN A 98 41.04 -4.57 36.70
C ASN A 98 40.49 -3.16 36.93
N ASN A 99 39.73 -2.63 35.97
CA ASN A 99 38.74 -1.61 36.28
C ASN A 99 37.43 -2.00 35.58
N ASN A 100 36.61 -2.63 36.39
CA ASN A 100 35.31 -3.18 36.11
C ASN A 100 34.29 -2.01 36.06
N ASN A 101 34.31 -1.23 34.97
CA ASN A 101 33.37 -0.13 34.76
C ASN A 101 32.66 -0.30 33.41
N ASN A 102 31.47 -0.91 33.48
CA ASN A 102 30.25 -0.65 32.70
C ASN A 102 30.42 0.13 31.39
N ASN A 103 31.03 -0.48 30.38
CA ASN A 103 31.11 0.07 29.02
C ASN A 103 30.10 -0.58 28.05
N ASN A 104 29.05 -1.23 28.59
CA ASN A 104 28.01 -1.91 27.81
C ASN A 104 27.18 -0.97 26.93
N ASN A 105 27.37 0.35 27.00
CA ASN A 105 26.59 1.32 26.21
C ASN A 105 27.27 1.71 24.88
N ASN A 106 28.52 1.27 24.63
CA ASN A 106 29.25 1.66 23.40
C ASN A 106 29.00 0.72 22.22
N GLU A 107 28.65 -0.55 22.47
CA GLU A 107 28.43 -1.54 21.41
C GLU A 107 27.13 -1.23 20.66
N ASP A 108 26.02 -1.02 21.37
CA ASP A 108 24.73 -0.65 20.77
C ASP A 108 24.81 0.66 19.99
N TYR A 109 25.52 1.67 20.52
CA TYR A 109 25.71 2.94 19.81
C TYR A 109 26.54 2.77 18.54
N CYS A 110 27.59 1.94 18.59
CA CYS A 110 28.43 1.66 17.42
C CYS A 110 27.64 0.90 16.34
N LEU A 111 26.89 -0.13 16.75
CA LEU A 111 26.02 -0.91 15.87
C LEU A 111 24.98 -0.01 15.20
N ASN A 112 24.25 0.79 15.98
CA ASN A 112 23.23 1.71 15.47
C ASN A 112 23.85 2.77 14.53
N SER A 113 25.02 3.31 14.87
CA SER A 113 25.71 4.28 14.01
C SER A 113 26.13 3.67 12.68
N CYS A 114 26.60 2.42 12.68
CA CYS A 114 26.97 1.67 11.48
C CYS A 114 25.74 1.38 10.60
N LEU A 115 24.64 0.89 11.18
CA LEU A 115 23.39 0.63 10.46
C LEU A 115 22.82 1.93 9.86
N LEU A 116 22.84 3.04 10.60
CA LEU A 116 22.40 4.35 10.09
C LEU A 116 23.25 4.84 8.91
N GLU A 117 24.57 4.65 8.95
CA GLU A 117 25.46 5.04 7.85
C GLU A 117 25.20 4.20 6.59
N ASP A 118 24.89 2.91 6.77
CA ASP A 118 24.51 2.01 5.67
C ASP A 118 23.04 2.22 5.22
N GLY A 119 22.29 3.14 5.83
CA GLY A 119 20.91 3.47 5.47
C GLY A 119 19.88 2.43 5.92
N LEU A 120 20.21 1.66 6.96
CA LEU A 120 19.43 0.58 7.55
C LEU A 120 18.81 1.02 8.88
N ASP A 121 18.25 2.23 8.91
CA ASP A 121 17.59 2.80 10.09
C ASP A 121 16.41 1.94 10.56
N TYR A 122 15.75 1.24 9.65
CA TYR A 122 14.67 0.30 9.94
C TYR A 122 15.12 -0.99 10.67
N CYS A 123 16.43 -1.26 10.73
CA CYS A 123 16.99 -2.41 11.46
C CYS A 123 17.28 -2.11 12.94
N ILE A 124 17.16 -0.84 13.36
CA ILE A 124 17.40 -0.45 14.74
C ILE A 124 16.15 -0.79 15.54
N GLU A 125 16.31 -1.64 16.55
CA GLU A 125 15.27 -2.02 17.51
C GLU A 125 14.89 -0.82 18.40
N GLY A 126 14.17 0.14 17.80
CA GLY A 126 13.35 1.09 18.53
C GLY A 126 11.99 0.45 18.73
N GLU A 127 11.48 0.49 19.96
CA GLU A 127 10.09 0.13 20.27
C GLU A 127 9.14 1.06 19.49
N GLU A 128 8.90 0.79 18.21
CA GLU A 128 7.87 1.46 17.42
C GLU A 128 6.51 0.90 17.85
N GLU A 129 6.07 1.34 19.03
CA GLU A 129 4.67 1.26 19.43
C GLU A 129 3.83 2.03 18.38
N GLY A 130 3.10 1.28 17.56
CA GLY A 130 2.18 1.85 16.58
C GLY A 130 2.47 1.54 15.12
N GLN A 131 3.25 0.48 14.82
CA GLN A 131 3.25 -0.07 13.47
C GLN A 131 1.81 -0.41 13.07
N MET A 132 1.31 0.39 12.13
CA MET A 132 -0.02 0.23 11.57
C MET A 132 -0.09 -1.16 10.94
N ASP A 133 -1.03 -1.99 11.39
CA ASP A 133 -1.23 -3.34 10.86
C ASP A 133 -1.60 -3.22 9.37
N ILE A 134 -0.61 -3.44 8.49
CA ILE A 134 -0.78 -3.30 7.05
C ILE A 134 -1.77 -4.35 6.54
N GLN A 135 -1.89 -5.50 7.21
CA GLN A 135 -2.87 -6.53 6.87
C GLN A 135 -4.30 -5.99 7.02
N GLU A 136 -4.55 -5.02 7.90
CA GLU A 136 -5.87 -4.39 8.03
C GLU A 136 -6.28 -3.63 6.76
N PHE A 137 -5.32 -3.08 6.01
CA PHE A 137 -5.60 -2.39 4.74
C PHE A 137 -5.69 -3.34 3.56
N ALA A 138 -5.27 -4.60 3.69
CA ALA A 138 -5.36 -5.58 2.61
C ALA A 138 -6.84 -5.86 2.24
N GLU A 139 -7.74 -5.75 3.22
CA GLU A 139 -9.18 -5.91 3.04
C GLU A 139 -9.93 -4.58 3.06
N CYS A 140 -11.10 -4.54 2.44
CA CYS A 140 -12.01 -3.42 2.60
C CYS A 140 -12.77 -3.53 3.92
N ARG A 141 -12.39 -2.74 4.92
CA ARG A 141 -12.98 -2.78 6.27
C ARG A 141 -13.57 -1.44 6.65
N ALA A 142 -14.61 -1.48 7.48
CA ALA A 142 -15.19 -0.26 8.01
C ALA A 142 -14.17 0.40 8.93
N LEU A 143 -13.91 1.70 8.74
CA LEU A 143 -13.00 2.42 9.60
C LEU A 143 -13.62 2.52 11.00
N GLU A 144 -12.97 1.91 11.99
CA GLU A 144 -13.35 2.00 13.40
C GLU A 144 -12.85 3.34 13.96
N VAL A 145 -13.74 4.14 14.56
CA VAL A 145 -13.36 5.42 15.17
C VAL A 145 -13.27 5.20 16.66
N GLU A 146 -12.06 4.94 17.16
CA GLU A 146 -11.80 4.84 18.59
C GLU A 146 -12.07 6.20 19.26
N GLY A 147 -13.03 6.25 20.19
CA GLY A 147 -13.36 7.47 20.93
C GLY A 147 -14.84 7.75 21.18
N GLN A 148 -15.76 6.93 20.66
CA GLN A 148 -17.18 7.04 21.03
C GLN A 148 -17.55 6.02 22.11
N ASN A 149 -17.68 6.54 23.32
CA ASN A 149 -18.16 5.82 24.50
C ASN A 149 -19.43 5.02 24.19
N ASN A 150 -19.33 3.71 24.44
CA ASN A 150 -20.37 2.69 24.41
C ASN A 150 -21.74 3.21 24.88
N ASN A 151 -22.69 3.24 23.95
CA ASN A 151 -24.04 2.70 24.18
C ASN A 151 -24.90 2.63 22.90
N ASN A 152 -24.42 3.08 21.74
CA ASN A 152 -24.97 2.69 20.45
C ASN A 152 -23.84 2.69 19.42
N ASN A 153 -23.59 1.52 18.83
CA ASN A 153 -22.55 1.20 17.86
C ASN A 153 -22.70 2.01 16.56
N GLN A 154 -22.28 3.27 16.57
CA GLN A 154 -22.66 4.23 15.55
C GLN A 154 -21.48 5.21 15.26
N ASN A 155 -20.50 4.74 14.48
CA ASN A 155 -19.40 5.51 13.87
C ASN A 155 -19.94 6.60 12.91
N TYR A 156 -20.30 7.80 13.40
CA TYR A 156 -20.90 8.82 12.53
C TYR A 156 -20.31 10.23 12.67
N TYR A 157 -19.70 10.69 11.58
CA TYR A 157 -19.42 12.10 11.33
C TYR A 157 -20.71 12.80 10.87
N ALA A 158 -21.33 13.59 11.76
CA ALA A 158 -22.54 14.36 11.46
C ALA A 158 -22.18 15.66 10.73
N ASN A 159 -22.18 15.64 9.40
CA ASN A 159 -22.17 16.87 8.60
C ASN A 159 -23.54 17.01 7.91
N GLY A 160 -24.51 17.59 8.63
CA GLY A 160 -25.83 17.97 8.08
C GLY A 160 -26.65 16.81 7.49
N ASN A 161 -27.30 16.02 8.35
CA ASN A 161 -28.37 15.06 8.03
C ASN A 161 -28.05 13.81 7.18
N SER A 162 -26.81 13.56 6.74
CA SER A 162 -26.47 12.30 6.05
C SER A 162 -25.31 11.58 6.71
N TYR A 163 -25.62 10.40 7.22
CA TYR A 163 -24.68 9.46 7.80
C TYR A 163 -23.80 8.84 6.70
N VAL A 164 -22.48 9.07 6.75
CA VAL A 164 -21.53 8.47 5.80
C VAL A 164 -20.55 7.60 6.58
N GLN A 165 -20.65 6.27 6.39
CA GLN A 165 -19.68 5.30 6.87
C GLN A 165 -18.47 5.32 5.94
N TYR A 166 -17.27 5.39 6.51
CA TYR A 166 -16.02 5.27 5.76
C TYR A 166 -15.44 3.88 5.91
N TYR A 167 -14.68 3.49 4.90
CA TYR A 167 -13.99 2.22 4.81
C TYR A 167 -12.52 2.46 4.49
N THR A 168 -11.63 1.69 5.09
CA THR A 168 -10.21 1.60 4.72
C THR A 168 -10.02 0.41 3.80
N GLY A 169 -9.02 0.47 2.93
CA GLY A 169 -8.61 -0.69 2.15
C GLY A 169 -7.55 -0.38 1.11
N ALA A 170 -7.07 -1.43 0.47
CA ALA A 170 -6.05 -1.36 -0.56
C ALA A 170 -6.67 -0.98 -1.91
N TYR A 171 -5.94 -0.17 -2.68
CA TYR A 171 -6.26 0.08 -4.08
C TYR A 171 -5.00 0.12 -4.93
N CYS A 172 -5.13 -0.35 -6.16
CA CYS A 172 -4.03 -0.32 -7.11
C CYS A 172 -3.91 1.07 -7.76
N THR A 173 -2.67 1.48 -8.03
CA THR A 173 -2.29 2.54 -8.97
C THR A 173 -1.39 1.95 -10.06
N SER A 174 -0.83 2.80 -10.93
CA SER A 174 0.21 2.35 -11.87
C SER A 174 1.56 2.10 -11.18
N SER A 175 1.78 2.62 -9.98
CA SER A 175 3.06 2.53 -9.25
C SER A 175 3.07 1.49 -8.14
N GLY A 176 1.91 0.92 -7.79
CA GLY A 176 1.82 -0.08 -6.71
C GLY A 176 0.42 -0.20 -6.12
N VAL A 177 0.32 -0.89 -4.99
CA VAL A 177 -0.89 -0.98 -4.16
C VAL A 177 -0.72 0.00 -2.99
N TYR A 178 -1.74 0.80 -2.70
CA TYR A 178 -1.73 1.84 -1.68
C TYR A 178 -2.92 1.68 -0.74
N ALA A 179 -2.79 2.15 0.50
CA ALA A 179 -3.91 2.27 1.42
C ALA A 179 -4.76 3.50 1.04
N GLY A 180 -6.09 3.36 1.09
CA GLY A 180 -7.02 4.44 0.78
C GLY A 180 -8.28 4.43 1.65
N ILE A 181 -9.02 5.54 1.62
CA ILE A 181 -10.34 5.67 2.24
C ILE A 181 -11.44 5.69 1.19
N PHE A 182 -12.54 5.03 1.50
CA PHE A 182 -13.67 4.82 0.62
C PHE A 182 -14.98 5.12 1.33
N THR A 183 -16.02 5.36 0.53
CA THR A 183 -17.38 5.69 0.98
C THR A 183 -18.35 4.52 0.82
N ASP A 184 -17.86 3.36 0.38
CA ASP A 184 -18.64 2.15 0.13
C ASP A 184 -17.89 0.91 0.64
N PRO A 185 -18.61 -0.13 1.10
CA PRO A 185 -18.02 -1.35 1.67
C PRO A 185 -17.26 -2.23 0.66
N ALA A 186 -17.29 -1.89 -0.63
CA ALA A 186 -16.49 -2.56 -1.65
C ALA A 186 -15.20 -1.79 -1.98
N CYS A 187 -14.92 -0.71 -1.25
CA CYS A 187 -13.75 0.15 -1.41
C CYS A 187 -13.58 0.65 -2.84
N THR A 188 -14.68 0.99 -3.51
CA THR A 188 -14.61 1.35 -4.93
C THR A 188 -14.57 2.87 -5.13
N LYS A 189 -15.21 3.65 -4.26
CA LYS A 189 -15.39 5.11 -4.38
C LYS A 189 -14.56 5.81 -3.31
N HIS A 190 -13.45 6.39 -3.74
CA HIS A 190 -12.57 7.16 -2.86
C HIS A 190 -13.33 8.27 -2.13
N ALA A 191 -13.04 8.39 -0.84
CA ALA A 191 -13.45 9.53 -0.04
C ALA A 191 -12.63 10.78 -0.45
N PRO A 192 -13.10 11.99 -0.09
CA PRO A 192 -12.33 13.21 -0.27
C PRO A 192 -10.94 13.13 0.39
N LYS A 193 -9.95 13.84 -0.15
CA LYS A 193 -8.61 13.95 0.45
C LYS A 193 -8.69 14.57 1.85
N GLY A 194 -7.83 14.12 2.77
CA GLY A 194 -7.83 14.60 4.15
C GLY A 194 -8.89 13.94 5.04
N THR A 195 -9.67 12.98 4.53
CA THR A 195 -10.72 12.32 5.31
C THR A 195 -10.14 11.46 6.43
N TYR A 196 -9.07 10.70 6.15
CA TYR A 196 -8.44 9.85 7.17
C TYR A 196 -7.87 10.68 8.31
N GLU A 197 -7.10 11.72 7.96
CA GLU A 197 -6.45 12.64 8.89
C GLU A 197 -7.47 13.35 9.78
N LYS A 198 -8.64 13.69 9.23
CA LYS A 198 -9.72 14.30 10.02
C LYS A 198 -10.35 13.33 11.01
N ILE A 199 -10.50 12.06 10.63
CA ILE A 199 -11.15 11.04 11.46
C ILE A 199 -10.19 10.52 12.51
N ASN A 200 -8.92 10.31 12.15
CA ASN A 200 -7.92 9.68 12.99
C ASN A 200 -6.96 10.70 13.61
N TYR A 201 -7.49 11.77 14.23
CA TYR A 201 -6.73 12.75 15.03
C TYR A 201 -5.45 13.36 14.40
N GLY A 202 -5.41 13.47 13.07
CA GLY A 202 -4.28 14.02 12.32
C GLY A 202 -3.28 12.99 11.81
N TYR A 203 -3.45 11.70 12.13
CA TYR A 203 -2.64 10.63 11.54
C TYR A 203 -2.92 10.50 10.04
N SER A 204 -1.87 10.44 9.21
CA SER A 204 -1.97 10.22 7.78
C SER A 204 -1.88 8.73 7.43
N LEU A 205 -2.55 8.33 6.34
CA LEU A 205 -2.32 7.01 5.76
C LEU A 205 -0.86 6.88 5.28
N PRO A 206 -0.32 5.66 5.22
CA PRO A 206 0.97 5.40 4.59
C PRO A 206 0.98 5.98 3.17
N THR A 207 1.94 6.87 2.91
CA THR A 207 2.12 7.46 1.57
C THR A 207 2.97 6.55 0.67
N THR A 208 3.67 5.59 1.27
CA THR A 208 4.39 4.52 0.60
C THR A 208 3.43 3.44 0.12
N PRO A 209 3.74 2.77 -1.01
CA PRO A 209 2.92 1.66 -1.48
C PRO A 209 3.04 0.47 -0.51
N LEU A 210 1.90 -0.14 -0.17
CA LEU A 210 1.83 -1.44 0.50
C LEU A 210 2.44 -2.54 -0.38
N VAL A 211 2.25 -2.47 -1.69
CA VAL A 211 2.98 -3.34 -2.61
C VAL A 211 3.58 -2.47 -3.67
N SER A 212 4.90 -2.38 -3.66
CA SER A 212 5.62 -1.57 -4.63
C SER A 212 5.63 -2.24 -6.01
N SER A 213 5.89 -1.47 -7.07
CA SER A 213 6.12 -2.04 -8.40
C SER A 213 7.50 -2.70 -8.56
N THR A 214 8.33 -2.74 -7.51
CA THR A 214 9.64 -3.37 -7.55
C THR A 214 9.50 -4.88 -7.63
N CYS A 215 10.63 -5.55 -7.82
CA CYS A 215 10.63 -6.98 -8.03
C CYS A 215 11.22 -7.71 -6.87
N LEU A 216 10.42 -8.65 -6.39
CA LEU A 216 10.84 -9.61 -5.40
C LEU A 216 11.60 -10.74 -6.10
N SER A 217 12.74 -11.11 -5.54
CA SER A 217 13.49 -12.28 -5.97
C SER A 217 12.82 -13.53 -5.41
N CYS A 218 12.49 -14.48 -6.29
CA CYS A 218 12.03 -15.81 -5.87
C CYS A 218 13.17 -16.77 -5.54
N LYS A 219 14.43 -16.32 -5.60
CA LYS A 219 15.55 -17.13 -5.13
C LYS A 219 15.51 -17.16 -3.61
N ALA A 220 15.49 -18.35 -3.00
CA ALA A 220 15.62 -18.49 -1.56
C ALA A 220 16.89 -17.77 -1.09
N ASN A 221 16.76 -16.98 -0.03
CA ASN A 221 17.91 -16.48 0.67
C ASN A 221 18.63 -17.69 1.27
N GLN A 222 19.95 -17.75 1.12
CA GLN A 222 20.71 -18.74 1.88
C GLN A 222 20.58 -18.31 3.33
N TYR A 223 19.62 -18.89 4.05
CA TYR A 223 19.83 -19.13 5.47
C TYR A 223 21.18 -19.83 5.53
N ASP A 224 22.16 -19.14 6.09
CA ASP A 224 23.32 -19.82 6.60
C ASP A 224 22.74 -20.90 7.50
N ASN A 225 22.93 -22.14 7.07
CA ASN A 225 22.98 -23.23 8.01
C ASN A 225 24.15 -22.89 8.92
N ASP A 226 23.88 -22.06 9.93
CA ASP A 226 24.47 -22.17 11.23
C ASP A 226 24.06 -23.54 11.77
N ASN A 227 24.69 -24.54 11.17
CA ASN A 227 25.30 -25.62 11.90
C ASN A 227 26.09 -24.95 13.02
N ASN A 228 25.38 -24.69 14.11
CA ASN A 228 25.88 -24.58 15.46
C ASN A 228 26.47 -25.95 15.80
N ASN A 229 27.53 -26.30 15.09
CA ASN A 229 28.37 -27.45 15.28
C ASN A 229 29.32 -27.03 16.39
N ASN A 230 28.73 -26.87 17.58
CA ASN A 230 29.43 -26.81 18.84
C ASN A 230 29.96 -28.23 19.15
N ASN A 231 30.75 -28.76 18.22
CA ASN A 231 31.52 -29.98 18.39
C ASN A 231 32.94 -29.56 18.76
N ASN A 232 33.04 -28.97 19.94
CA ASN A 232 34.31 -28.84 20.60
C ASN A 232 34.84 -30.26 20.83
N ASN A 233 36.04 -30.50 20.30
CA ASN A 233 36.95 -31.60 20.63
C ASN A 233 36.84 -32.88 19.79
N ASN A 234 37.46 -32.91 18.61
CA ASN A 234 38.68 -33.73 18.47
C ASN A 234 39.47 -33.44 17.19
N ASN A 235 40.77 -33.34 17.39
CA ASN A 235 41.81 -33.20 16.39
C ASN A 235 41.81 -34.42 15.43
N ASN A 236 41.21 -34.29 14.23
CA ASN A 236 41.69 -35.07 13.10
C ASN A 236 41.44 -34.40 11.76
N ASN A 237 42.51 -34.39 10.98
CA ASN A 237 42.68 -33.81 9.67
C ASN A 237 41.81 -34.55 8.64
N ASN A 238 41.34 -33.81 7.64
CA ASN A 238 40.76 -34.29 6.38
C ASN A 238 39.27 -34.71 6.39
N ASN A 239 38.38 -33.78 6.03
CA ASN A 239 37.54 -33.96 4.83
C ASN A 239 36.84 -32.64 4.45
N ASN A 240 37.10 -32.27 3.21
CA ASN A 240 36.43 -31.27 2.38
C ASN A 240 34.89 -31.41 2.47
N TYR A 241 34.26 -30.65 3.37
CA TYR A 241 32.83 -30.36 3.28
C TYR A 241 32.64 -29.27 2.23
N ASN A 242 32.50 -29.73 0.99
CA ASN A 242 31.97 -28.94 -0.10
C ASN A 242 30.49 -28.69 0.22
N TYR A 243 30.20 -27.60 0.95
CA TYR A 243 28.83 -27.12 1.11
C TYR A 243 28.37 -26.69 -0.29
N ASP A 244 27.48 -27.49 -0.88
CA ASP A 244 26.80 -27.17 -2.13
C ASP A 244 26.00 -25.86 -1.92
N ASN A 245 26.65 -24.72 -2.17
CA ASN A 245 26.04 -23.38 -2.26
C ASN A 245 25.09 -23.23 -3.48
N ASN A 246 24.53 -24.34 -3.96
CA ASN A 246 23.55 -24.42 -5.04
C ASN A 246 22.15 -24.69 -4.48
N ASN A 247 21.78 -24.07 -3.36
CA ASN A 247 20.39 -23.96 -2.99
C ASN A 247 19.70 -23.02 -4.00
N ASN A 248 19.35 -23.59 -5.16
CA ASN A 248 18.35 -23.08 -6.09
C ASN A 248 16.93 -23.25 -5.48
N GLY A 249 16.81 -23.12 -4.16
CA GLY A 249 15.53 -23.12 -3.47
C GLY A 249 14.72 -21.93 -3.96
N ILE A 250 13.40 -22.12 -4.01
CA ILE A 250 12.47 -21.03 -4.28
C ILE A 250 12.12 -20.42 -2.91
N ASN A 251 12.01 -19.10 -2.83
CA ASN A 251 11.53 -18.43 -1.63
C ASN A 251 10.07 -18.88 -1.37
N GLU A 252 9.74 -19.21 -0.12
CA GLU A 252 8.42 -19.66 0.35
C GLU A 252 7.28 -18.78 -0.18
N VAL A 253 7.45 -17.46 -0.15
CA VAL A 253 6.49 -16.47 -0.66
C VAL A 253 6.15 -16.71 -2.13
N CYS A 254 7.15 -17.04 -2.95
CA CYS A 254 6.92 -17.32 -4.35
C CYS A 254 6.27 -18.68 -4.58
N GLU A 255 6.52 -19.65 -3.70
CA GLU A 255 5.82 -20.94 -3.72
C GLU A 255 4.35 -20.74 -3.36
N ASP A 256 4.04 -20.07 -2.25
CA ASP A 256 2.68 -19.81 -1.77
C ASP A 256 1.84 -19.06 -2.81
N LEU A 257 2.36 -17.93 -3.31
CA LEU A 257 1.66 -17.16 -4.35
C LEU A 257 1.48 -17.98 -5.63
N TYR A 258 2.44 -18.82 -5.98
CA TYR A 258 2.33 -19.66 -7.16
C TYR A 258 1.27 -20.74 -6.97
N GLU A 259 1.24 -21.41 -5.83
CA GLU A 259 0.31 -22.50 -5.52
C GLU A 259 -1.13 -22.01 -5.54
N GLU A 260 -1.42 -20.88 -4.89
CA GLU A 260 -2.78 -20.34 -4.78
C GLU A 260 -3.28 -19.62 -6.04
N ALA A 261 -2.37 -19.18 -6.90
CA ALA A 261 -2.76 -18.43 -8.09
C ALA A 261 -3.48 -19.29 -9.13
N LEU A 262 -4.48 -18.66 -9.77
CA LEU A 262 -4.96 -19.05 -11.08
C LEU A 262 -3.86 -18.81 -12.12
N LYS A 263 -3.49 -19.86 -12.84
CA LYS A 263 -2.31 -19.87 -13.72
C LYS A 263 -2.69 -19.77 -15.19
N CYS A 264 -1.99 -18.91 -15.93
CA CYS A 264 -1.97 -18.90 -17.38
C CYS A 264 -0.53 -18.91 -17.90
N GLU A 265 -0.01 -20.12 -18.11
CA GLU A 265 1.39 -20.36 -18.48
C GLU A 265 1.57 -20.63 -19.99
N SER A 266 0.63 -20.19 -20.82
CA SER A 266 0.64 -20.42 -22.27
C SER A 266 1.97 -19.99 -22.93
N ASN A 267 2.56 -18.91 -22.43
CA ASN A 267 3.81 -18.32 -22.91
C ASN A 267 5.07 -18.88 -22.21
N VAL A 268 4.93 -19.66 -21.15
CA VAL A 268 6.07 -20.21 -20.39
C VAL A 268 6.76 -21.31 -21.19
N LYS A 269 8.10 -21.35 -21.16
CA LYS A 269 8.90 -22.38 -21.85
C LYS A 269 9.20 -23.58 -20.95
N THR A 270 8.17 -24.24 -20.45
CA THR A 270 8.25 -25.44 -19.61
C THR A 270 7.50 -26.62 -20.23
N THR A 271 7.83 -27.84 -19.80
CA THR A 271 7.18 -29.08 -20.24
C THR A 271 5.78 -29.22 -19.68
N TYR A 272 5.59 -28.81 -18.41
CA TYR A 272 4.31 -28.80 -17.73
C TYR A 272 3.86 -27.36 -17.64
N LYS A 273 2.79 -27.03 -18.35
CA LYS A 273 2.17 -25.70 -18.36
C LYS A 273 0.76 -25.83 -17.81
N ASP A 274 0.42 -24.97 -16.87
CA ASP A 274 -0.95 -24.81 -16.43
C ASP A 274 -1.62 -23.66 -17.19
N THR A 275 -2.66 -24.00 -17.96
CA THR A 275 -3.48 -23.04 -18.71
C THR A 275 -4.92 -23.00 -18.22
N SER A 276 -5.23 -23.62 -17.08
CA SER A 276 -6.58 -23.71 -16.52
C SER A 276 -7.17 -22.32 -16.22
N GLY A 277 -6.35 -21.35 -15.83
CA GLY A 277 -6.76 -19.98 -15.55
C GLY A 277 -6.80 -19.05 -16.77
N CYS A 278 -6.32 -19.47 -17.96
CA CYS A 278 -6.19 -18.57 -19.11
C CYS A 278 -7.51 -17.95 -19.59
N GLU A 279 -8.60 -18.73 -19.59
CA GLU A 279 -9.93 -18.22 -19.96
C GLU A 279 -10.42 -17.18 -18.96
N MET A 280 -10.24 -17.44 -17.66
CA MET A 280 -10.59 -16.50 -16.60
C MET A 280 -9.80 -15.19 -16.76
N ILE A 281 -8.48 -15.27 -16.94
CA ILE A 281 -7.57 -14.13 -17.00
C ILE A 281 -7.80 -13.27 -18.24
N HIS A 282 -7.91 -13.88 -19.42
CA HIS A 282 -7.97 -13.12 -20.69
C HIS A 282 -9.38 -12.82 -21.18
N THR A 283 -10.39 -13.59 -20.75
CA THR A 283 -11.76 -13.44 -21.29
C THR A 283 -12.71 -12.96 -20.21
N ILE A 284 -12.81 -13.67 -19.09
CA ILE A 284 -13.86 -13.43 -18.09
C ILE A 284 -13.57 -12.15 -17.29
N LEU A 285 -12.36 -11.98 -16.75
CA LEU A 285 -12.01 -10.80 -15.96
C LEU A 285 -12.12 -9.48 -16.75
N PRO A 286 -11.65 -9.38 -18.01
CA PRO A 286 -11.84 -8.17 -18.81
C PRO A 286 -13.31 -7.88 -19.13
N GLN A 287 -14.12 -8.90 -19.36
CA GLN A 287 -15.56 -8.75 -19.61
C GLN A 287 -16.32 -8.30 -18.36
N LEU A 288 -16.07 -8.93 -17.21
CA LEU A 288 -16.60 -8.51 -15.91
C LEU A 288 -16.28 -7.05 -15.63
N ASN A 289 -15.04 -6.67 -15.89
CA ASN A 289 -14.60 -5.31 -15.70
C ASN A 289 -15.32 -4.32 -16.64
N LYS A 290 -15.49 -4.66 -17.92
CA LYS A 290 -16.29 -3.83 -18.85
C LYS A 290 -17.73 -3.68 -18.36
N ALA A 291 -18.33 -4.76 -17.86
CA ALA A 291 -19.69 -4.74 -17.29
C ALA A 291 -19.76 -3.85 -16.03
N MET A 292 -18.81 -3.98 -15.11
CA MET A 292 -18.74 -3.14 -13.90
C MET A 292 -18.53 -1.66 -14.22
N LYS A 293 -17.64 -1.33 -15.17
CA LYS A 293 -17.45 0.05 -15.65
C LYS A 293 -18.73 0.60 -16.30
N SER A 294 -19.48 -0.23 -17.04
CA SER A 294 -20.77 0.16 -17.63
C SER A 294 -21.84 0.46 -16.57
N LEU A 295 -21.87 -0.31 -15.47
CA LEU A 295 -22.76 -0.04 -14.34
C LEU A 295 -22.38 1.24 -13.57
N ARG A 296 -21.09 1.62 -13.64
CA ARG A 296 -20.53 2.87 -13.16
C ARG A 296 -20.68 4.06 -14.11
N GLY A 297 -21.63 3.97 -15.06
CA GLY A 297 -22.03 5.09 -15.92
C GLY A 297 -22.25 6.39 -15.12
N PRO A 298 -22.18 7.55 -15.79
CA PRO A 298 -22.26 8.86 -15.14
C PRO A 298 -23.42 8.83 -14.17
N SER A 299 -23.16 9.23 -12.92
CA SER A 299 -24.11 9.11 -11.82
C SER A 299 -25.49 9.47 -12.34
N MET A 300 -26.48 8.60 -12.09
CA MET A 300 -27.85 8.82 -12.58
C MET A 300 -28.35 10.23 -12.21
N SER A 301 -27.76 10.83 -11.18
CA SER A 301 -27.81 12.24 -10.79
C SER A 301 -27.48 13.25 -11.89
N VAL A 302 -26.43 13.06 -12.70
CA VAL A 302 -26.06 13.98 -13.80
C VAL A 302 -27.05 13.90 -14.95
N VAL A 303 -27.49 12.69 -15.29
CA VAL A 303 -28.49 12.45 -16.34
C VAL A 303 -29.86 12.99 -15.89
N ALA A 304 -30.26 12.71 -14.65
CA ALA A 304 -31.48 13.24 -14.06
C ALA A 304 -31.44 14.78 -13.95
N ALA A 305 -30.31 15.38 -13.54
CA ALA A 305 -30.14 16.83 -13.50
C ALA A 305 -30.33 17.47 -14.88
N TRP A 306 -29.86 16.82 -15.94
CA TRP A 306 -30.12 17.25 -17.32
C TRP A 306 -31.60 17.17 -17.70
N PHE A 307 -32.27 16.06 -17.39
CA PHE A 307 -33.71 15.92 -17.66
C PHE A 307 -34.55 16.93 -16.89
N PHE A 308 -34.25 17.17 -15.60
CA PHE A 308 -34.94 18.17 -14.79
C PHE A 308 -34.64 19.60 -15.26
N GLY A 309 -33.38 19.89 -15.63
CA GLY A 309 -33.00 21.19 -16.18
C GLY A 309 -33.77 21.52 -17.46
N VAL A 310 -33.76 20.62 -18.44
CA VAL A 310 -34.47 20.81 -19.72
C VAL A 310 -35.98 20.91 -19.51
N GLY A 311 -36.55 20.06 -18.64
CA GLY A 311 -37.97 20.09 -18.29
C GLY A 311 -38.41 21.41 -17.66
N PHE A 312 -37.59 21.98 -16.78
CA PHE A 312 -37.90 23.25 -16.12
C PHE A 312 -37.93 24.42 -17.12
N PHE A 313 -36.97 24.48 -18.05
CA PHE A 313 -36.97 25.52 -19.10
C PHE A 313 -38.16 25.39 -20.05
N ALA A 314 -38.54 24.17 -20.43
CA ALA A 314 -39.72 23.95 -21.27
C ALA A 314 -41.01 24.39 -20.56
N LEU A 315 -41.15 24.09 -19.27
CA LEU A 315 -42.32 24.47 -18.48
C LEU A 315 -42.38 25.98 -18.24
N ALA A 316 -41.24 26.63 -17.97
CA ALA A 316 -41.15 28.08 -17.87
C ALA A 316 -41.52 28.78 -19.20
N GLY A 317 -41.05 28.26 -20.33
CA GLY A 317 -41.42 28.76 -21.66
C GLY A 317 -42.92 28.62 -21.94
N TYR A 318 -43.52 27.50 -21.54
CA TYR A 318 -44.97 27.29 -21.66
C TYR A 318 -45.79 28.26 -20.79
N LEU A 319 -45.37 28.46 -19.54
CA LEU A 319 -46.00 29.45 -18.64
C LEU A 319 -45.89 30.88 -19.19
N PHE A 320 -44.75 31.24 -19.78
CA PHE A 320 -44.56 32.54 -20.43
C PHE A 320 -45.50 32.74 -21.64
N MET A 321 -45.67 31.70 -22.48
CA MET A 321 -46.64 31.74 -23.58
C MET A 321 -48.08 31.92 -23.09
N LEU A 322 -48.48 31.20 -22.03
CA LEU A 322 -49.81 31.34 -21.45
C LEU A 322 -50.05 32.75 -20.88
N HIS A 323 -49.05 33.33 -20.20
CA HIS A 323 -49.13 34.69 -19.68
C HIS A 323 -49.34 35.71 -20.79
N LYS A 324 -48.55 35.62 -21.87
CA LYS A 324 -48.68 36.51 -23.04
C LYS A 324 -50.08 36.43 -23.65
N LYS A 325 -50.63 35.22 -23.79
CA LYS A 325 -51.99 35.02 -24.34
C LYS A 325 -53.07 35.60 -23.44
N ALA A 326 -52.91 35.50 -22.11
CA ALA A 326 -53.86 36.08 -21.15
C ALA A 326 -53.86 37.62 -21.21
N GLU A 327 -52.70 38.26 -21.37
CA GLU A 327 -52.61 39.71 -21.53
C GLU A 327 -53.27 40.21 -22.82
N GLU A 328 -53.09 39.49 -23.93
CA GLU A 328 -53.74 39.81 -25.21
C GLU A 328 -55.26 39.73 -25.10
N GLN A 329 -55.80 38.72 -24.41
CA GLN A 329 -57.24 38.60 -24.15
C GLN A 329 -57.77 39.72 -23.26
N LYS A 330 -57.01 40.12 -22.23
CA LYS A 330 -57.37 41.24 -21.36
C LYS A 330 -57.46 42.55 -22.14
N LYS A 331 -56.47 42.85 -22.99
CA LYS A 331 -56.49 44.02 -23.87
C LYS A 331 -57.68 44.01 -24.83
N ALA A 332 -58.05 42.85 -25.37
CA ALA A 332 -59.22 42.71 -26.24
C ALA A 332 -60.55 42.94 -25.50
N LEU A 333 -60.65 42.56 -24.21
CA LEU A 333 -61.82 42.82 -23.36
C LEU A 333 -61.91 44.31 -22.98
N ASP A 334 -60.80 44.94 -22.59
CA ASP A 334 -60.76 46.36 -22.24
C ASP A 334 -61.12 47.24 -23.46
N ALA A 335 -60.65 46.87 -24.66
CA ALA A 335 -61.02 47.54 -25.91
C ALA A 335 -62.52 47.44 -26.23
N LYS A 336 -63.20 46.34 -25.85
CA LYS A 336 -64.66 46.21 -26.01
C LYS A 336 -65.44 47.00 -24.96
N SER A 337 -64.94 47.13 -23.73
CA SER A 337 -65.62 47.86 -22.66
C SER A 337 -65.56 49.39 -22.83
N GLY A 338 -64.60 49.91 -23.58
CA GLY A 338 -64.47 51.36 -23.84
C GLY A 338 -65.49 51.96 -24.81
N TYR A 339 -66.28 51.15 -25.52
CA TYR A 339 -67.18 51.63 -26.59
C TYR A 339 -68.60 51.99 -26.12
N VAL A 340 -68.93 51.88 -24.82
CA VAL A 340 -70.30 52.09 -24.30
C VAL A 340 -70.47 53.45 -23.56
N GLY A 341 -69.42 54.26 -23.44
CA GLY A 341 -69.43 55.49 -22.62
C GLY A 341 -69.76 56.82 -23.32
N GLY A 342 -70.10 56.83 -24.61
CA GLY A 342 -70.15 58.08 -25.40
C GLY A 342 -71.47 58.32 -26.12
N ASN A 343 -72.57 58.55 -25.39
CA ASN A 343 -73.70 59.38 -25.83
C ASN A 343 -74.79 59.43 -24.76
N LEU A 344 -74.75 60.45 -23.91
CA LEU A 344 -75.93 61.02 -23.26
C LEU A 344 -75.69 62.53 -23.22
N SER A 345 -76.23 63.18 -24.25
CA SER A 345 -76.38 64.63 -24.37
C SER A 345 -77.54 65.13 -23.53
#